data_AF-A0A968Z721-F1
#
_entry.id   AF-A0A968Z721-F1
#
_cell.length_a   1.000
_cell.length_b   1.000
_cell.length_c   1.000
_cell.angle_alpha   90.00
_cell.angle_beta   90.00
_cell.angle_gamma   90.00
#
_symmetry.space_group_name_H-M   'P 1'
#
loop_
_entity.id
_entity.type
_entity.pdbx_description
1 polymer ?
#
loop_
_entity_poly.entity_id
_entity_poly.type
_entity_poly.pdbx_seq_one_letter_code
_entity_poly.pdbx_strand_id
1 'polypeptide(L)' 'MMATIDDLAFIYPEQLLIEFTSEDREKAWQQTQNQSYSNASARWNAYLNCLCLNLFCLILKLN' A
#
# COMPACT_ATOMS: atom_id res chain seq x y z
N MET A 1 18.76 -14.89 2.64
CA MET A 1 19.23 -13.51 2.41
C MET A 1 18.01 -12.70 2.01
N MET A 2 17.68 -11.64 2.74
CA MET A 2 16.53 -10.78 2.44
C MET A 2 16.96 -9.80 1.33
N ALA A 3 16.25 -9.75 0.22
CA ALA A 3 16.52 -8.78 -0.85
C ALA A 3 16.26 -7.35 -0.33
N THR A 4 17.15 -6.41 -0.65
CA THR A 4 16.93 -4.99 -0.39
C THR A 4 15.95 -4.41 -1.41
N ILE A 5 15.42 -3.21 -1.15
CA ILE A 5 14.54 -2.52 -2.10
C ILE A 5 15.27 -2.26 -3.43
N ASP A 6 16.56 -1.94 -3.37
CA ASP A 6 17.40 -1.74 -4.56
C ASP A 6 17.57 -3.04 -5.36
N ASP A 7 17.74 -4.18 -4.67
CA ASP A 7 17.79 -5.49 -5.35
C ASP A 7 16.47 -5.79 -6.06
N LEU A 8 15.34 -5.46 -5.43
CA LEU A 8 14.01 -5.65 -6.02
C LEU A 8 13.78 -4.72 -7.22
N ALA A 9 14.24 -3.47 -7.15
CA ALA A 9 14.18 -2.51 -8.25
C ALA A 9 14.98 -3.00 -9.46
N PHE A 10 16.12 -3.65 -9.21
CA PHE A 10 16.95 -4.23 -10.26
C PHE A 10 16.30 -5.47 -10.92
N ILE A 11 15.63 -6.32 -10.14
CA ILE A 11 14.98 -7.54 -10.64
C ILE A 11 13.69 -7.23 -11.40
N TYR A 12 12.93 -6.21 -10.96
CA TYR A 12 11.62 -5.86 -11.51
C TYR A 12 11.56 -4.40 -11.97
N PRO A 13 12.35 -3.99 -12.97
CA PRO A 13 12.48 -2.60 -13.38
C PRO A 13 11.19 -2.02 -13.97
N GLU A 14 10.29 -2.87 -14.49
CA GLU A 14 8.97 -2.48 -14.98
C GLU A 14 7.91 -2.30 -13.87
N GLN A 15 8.23 -2.63 -12.62
CA GLN A 15 7.29 -2.49 -11.51
C GLN A 15 7.50 -1.18 -10.75
N LEU A 16 6.39 -0.59 -10.31
CA LEU A 16 6.43 0.58 -9.44
C LEU A 16 6.69 0.13 -8.00
N LEU A 17 7.83 0.52 -7.45
CA LEU A 17 8.13 0.40 -6.03
C LEU A 17 7.54 1.59 -5.28
N ILE A 18 6.71 1.30 -4.30
CA ILE A 18 6.00 2.31 -3.52
C ILE A 18 6.34 2.12 -2.06
N GLU A 19 6.88 3.16 -1.45
CA GLU A 19 7.07 3.24 0.00
C GLU A 19 5.94 4.06 0.63
N PHE A 20 5.43 3.57 1.76
CA PHE A 20 4.42 4.25 2.56
C PHE A 20 4.98 4.60 3.93
N THR A 21 4.65 5.80 4.42
CA THR A 21 5.03 6.21 5.77
C THR A 21 4.30 5.38 6.82
N SER A 22 4.83 5.34 8.05
CA SER A 22 4.12 4.68 9.16
C SER A 22 2.74 5.30 9.44
N GLU A 23 2.59 6.61 9.22
CA GLU A 23 1.32 7.31 9.42
C GLU A 23 0.28 6.90 8.37
N ASP A 24 0.66 6.78 7.10
CA ASP A 24 -0.25 6.35 6.03
C ASP A 24 -0.74 4.91 6.26
N ARG A 25 0.19 4.04 6.67
CA ARG A 25 -0.12 2.65 7.04
C ARG A 25 -1.13 2.59 8.19
N GLU A 26 -0.89 3.35 9.26
CA GLU A 26 -1.80 3.34 10.41
C GLU A 26 -3.18 3.87 10.03
N LYS A 27 -3.27 4.97 9.27
CA LYS A 27 -4.54 5.53 8.79
C LYS A 27 -5.32 4.50 7.94
N ALA A 28 -4.67 3.85 6.99
CA ALA A 28 -5.31 2.84 6.14
C ALA A 28 -5.74 1.61 6.97
N TRP A 29 -4.93 1.21 7.94
CA TRP A 29 -5.26 0.09 8.83
C TRP A 29 -6.51 0.38 9.67
N GLN A 30 -6.60 1.57 10.27
CA GLN A 30 -7.77 2.00 11.04
C GLN A 30 -9.03 2.10 10.18
N GLN A 31 -8.92 2.61 8.94
CA GLN A 31 -10.06 2.69 8.01
C GLN A 31 -10.64 1.31 7.69
N THR A 32 -9.77 0.33 7.44
CA THR A 32 -10.22 -1.04 7.17
C THR A 32 -10.59 -1.81 8.43
N GLN A 33 -10.12 -1.42 9.62
CA GLN A 33 -10.53 -2.06 10.86
C GLN A 33 -12.01 -1.86 11.18
N ASN A 34 -12.58 -0.74 10.76
CA ASN A 34 -13.95 -0.35 11.06
C ASN A 34 -15.01 -1.03 10.16
N GLN A 35 -14.61 -1.99 9.31
CA GLN A 35 -15.51 -2.71 8.41
C GLN A 35 -15.48 -4.23 8.64
N SER A 36 -16.63 -4.88 8.42
CA SER A 36 -16.72 -6.35 8.45
C SER A 36 -16.33 -6.92 7.09
N TYR A 37 -15.24 -7.69 7.05
CA TYR A 37 -14.82 -8.44 5.87
C TYR A 37 -15.11 -9.93 6.04
N SER A 38 -15.30 -10.63 4.93
CA SER A 38 -15.59 -12.08 4.93
C SER A 38 -14.46 -12.94 5.49
N ASN A 39 -13.21 -12.46 5.40
CA ASN A 39 -12.04 -13.11 5.96
C ASN A 39 -10.86 -12.12 6.08
N ALA A 40 -9.77 -12.57 6.71
CA ALA A 40 -8.56 -11.77 6.90
C ALA A 40 -7.90 -11.36 5.58
N SER A 41 -7.91 -12.22 4.56
CA SER A 41 -7.33 -11.92 3.24
C SER A 41 -8.10 -10.82 2.53
N ALA A 42 -9.44 -10.80 2.64
CA ALA A 42 -10.27 -9.73 2.09
C ALA A 42 -9.97 -8.38 2.75
N ARG A 43 -9.78 -8.36 4.08
CA ARG A 43 -9.33 -7.15 4.79
C ARG A 43 -7.94 -6.70 4.35
N TRP A 44 -7.00 -7.63 4.19
CA TRP A 44 -5.64 -7.32 3.73
C TRP A 44 -5.65 -6.67 2.34
N ASN A 45 -6.44 -7.20 1.42
CA ASN A 45 -6.61 -6.61 0.09
C ASN A 45 -7.23 -5.20 0.17
N ALA A 46 -8.23 -5.01 1.03
CA ALA A 46 -8.83 -3.69 1.23
C ALA A 46 -7.81 -2.67 1.79
N TYR A 47 -6.92 -3.11 2.69
CA TYR A 47 -5.85 -2.28 3.25
C TYR A 47 -4.85 -1.84 2.18
N LEU A 48 -4.38 -2.76 1.34
CA LEU A 48 -3.50 -2.45 0.21
C LEU A 48 -4.19 -1.50 -0.79
N ASN A 49 -5.45 -1.75 -1.13
CA ASN A 49 -6.21 -0.89 -2.02
C ASN A 49 -6.37 0.52 -1.46
N CYS A 50 -6.63 0.64 -0.15
CA CYS A 50 -6.74 1.93 0.53
C CYS A 50 -5.44 2.73 0.45
N LEU A 51 -4.29 2.10 0.73
CA LEU A 51 -2.98 2.72 0.60
C LEU A 51 -2.71 3.22 -0.83
N CYS A 52 -2.89 2.36 -1.82
CA CYS A 52 -2.65 2.71 -3.22
C CYS A 52 -3.60 3.80 -3.70
N LEU A 53 -4.88 3.75 -3.33
CA LEU A 53 -5.87 4.76 -3.70
C LEU A 53 -5.52 6.13 -3.09
N ASN A 54 -5.13 6.17 -1.82
CA ASN A 54 -4.74 7.41 -1.16
C ASN A 54 -3.53 8.06 -1.85
N LEU A 55 -2.51 7.27 -2.19
CA LEU A 55 -1.35 7.75 -2.93
C LEU A 55 -1.74 8.24 -4.33
N PHE A 56 -2.55 7.48 -5.05
CA PHE A 56 -3.01 7.86 -6.38
C PHE A 56 -3.78 9.20 -6.34
N CYS A 57 -4.69 9.36 -5.38
CA CYS A 57 -5.43 10.61 -5.17
C CYS A 57 -4.50 11.78 -4.79
N LEU A 58 -3.45 11.54 -4.00
CA LEU A 58 -2.46 12.56 -3.65
C LEU A 58 -1.73 13.04 -4.90
N ILE A 59 -1.24 12.11 -5.74
CA ILE A 59 -0.54 12.42 -6.99
C ILE A 59 -1.45 13.21 -7.94
N LEU A 60 -2.72 12.84 -8.06
CA LEU A 60 -3.68 13.57 -8.91
C LEU A 60 -3.99 14.98 -8.42
N LYS A 61 -3.95 15.25 -7.11
CA LYS A 61 -4.18 16.59 -6.55
C LYS A 61 -2.98 17.52 -6.67
N LEU A 62 -1.79 16.98 -6.91
CA LEU A 62 -0.55 17.74 -7.07
C LEU A 62 -0.29 18.13 -8.54
N ASN A 63 -1.12 17.65 -9.48
CA ASN A 63 -1.12 18.03 -10.90
C ASN A 63 -2.27 19.01 -11.20
#